data_AF-A0A4S5D3Z3-F1
#
_entry.id   AF-A0A4S5D3Z3-F1
#
_cell.length_a   1.000
_cell.length_b   1.000
_cell.length_c   1.000
_cell.angle_alpha   90.00
_cell.angle_beta   90.00
_cell.angle_gamma   90.00
#
_symmetry.space_group_name_H-M   'P 1'
#
loop_
_entity.id
_entity.type
_entity.pdbx_description
1 polymer ?
#
loop_
_entity_poly.entity_id
_entity_poly.type
_entity_poly.pdbx_seq_one_letter_code
_entity_poly.pdbx_strand_id
1 'polypeptide(L)'
;MDRIQAMEVFTRVVDANSFTRAADTLAMPRASVTTIIQNLEALLGVRLMHRTTRRLSLTPEGAAYYEHCTKIISEIAEADASFQTGNRKPSGVLRVHMPSSLGRRIVLPSLSIFRQRYPDITLELGLSDRYVDPVEEGIDCMIRVGPLEDSSMVARRIGMLKRVTCASPDYLSRHGEPHEIADLADHHAVNFRASHGARAIPWVFMIDGKPFEVRMNGSVTVNDSDAYVTCGLEGFGMIQPTLFMVLPNLLDGSLVEVLPDCNPKPKPISIVYPHNRHLSQKVRVFADWVAEVFEATPSLEGGENWRGRVGAQAAKLQRGAVAA
;
A
#
# COMPACT_ATOMS: atom_id res chain seq x y z
N MET A 1 -2.31 -32.40 24.78
CA MET A 1 -3.15 -31.54 23.92
C MET A 1 -2.42 -31.35 22.62
N ASP A 2 -3.07 -31.60 21.49
CA ASP A 2 -2.59 -31.10 20.20
C ASP A 2 -2.83 -29.59 20.14
N ARG A 3 -1.73 -28.83 20.07
CA ARG A 3 -1.76 -27.37 20.17
C ARG A 3 -2.28 -26.72 18.89
N ILE A 4 -2.04 -27.33 17.72
CA ILE A 4 -2.54 -26.82 16.44
C ILE A 4 -4.04 -27.02 16.38
N GLN A 5 -4.52 -28.23 16.71
CA GLN A 5 -5.95 -28.50 16.83
C GLN A 5 -6.65 -27.56 17.82
N ALA A 6 -6.00 -27.25 18.95
CA ALA A 6 -6.57 -26.31 19.92
C ALA A 6 -6.68 -24.89 19.37
N MET A 7 -5.71 -24.42 18.58
CA MET A 7 -5.78 -23.13 17.88
C MET A 7 -6.91 -23.12 16.85
N GLU A 8 -7.06 -24.18 16.05
CA GLU A 8 -8.14 -24.31 15.05
C GLU A 8 -9.53 -24.32 15.70
N VAL A 9 -9.68 -25.05 16.80
CA VAL A 9 -10.92 -25.09 17.58
C VAL A 9 -11.24 -23.70 18.14
N PHE A 10 -10.25 -23.00 18.69
CA PHE A 10 -10.42 -21.66 19.22
C PHE A 10 -10.82 -20.66 18.14
N THR A 11 -10.09 -20.58 17.03
CA THR A 11 -10.42 -19.66 15.92
C THR A 11 -11.81 -19.94 15.36
N ARG A 12 -12.19 -21.22 15.20
CA ARG A 12 -13.51 -21.58 14.70
C ARG A 12 -14.65 -21.19 15.65
N VAL A 13 -14.44 -21.28 16.96
CA VAL A 13 -15.42 -20.85 17.97
C VAL A 13 -15.62 -19.33 17.93
N VAL A 14 -14.53 -18.58 17.75
CA VAL A 14 -14.58 -17.11 17.57
C VAL A 14 -15.33 -16.75 16.29
N ASP A 15 -14.95 -17.33 15.15
CA ASP A 15 -15.55 -17.04 13.84
C ASP A 15 -17.05 -17.35 13.80
N ALA A 16 -17.45 -18.49 14.36
CA ALA A 16 -18.85 -18.92 14.38
C ALA A 16 -19.68 -18.20 15.45
N ASN A 17 -19.01 -17.46 16.34
CA ASN A 17 -19.56 -16.85 17.54
C ASN A 17 -20.42 -17.82 18.38
N SER A 18 -20.06 -19.11 18.38
CA SER A 18 -20.87 -20.19 18.95
C SER A 18 -20.09 -21.49 19.08
N PHE A 19 -20.07 -22.06 20.28
CA PHE A 19 -19.53 -23.40 20.54
C PHE A 19 -20.28 -24.51 19.79
N THR A 20 -21.61 -24.40 19.67
CA THR A 20 -22.40 -25.42 18.93
C THR A 20 -22.06 -25.38 17.45
N ARG A 21 -22.11 -24.20 16.81
CA ARG A 21 -21.83 -24.10 15.36
C ARG A 21 -20.39 -24.48 15.01
N ALA A 22 -19.45 -24.15 15.88
CA ALA A 22 -18.05 -24.56 15.71
C ALA A 22 -17.90 -26.07 15.83
N ALA A 23 -18.53 -26.69 16.84
CA ALA A 23 -18.55 -28.15 17.01
C ALA A 23 -19.13 -28.86 15.78
N ASP A 24 -20.25 -28.34 15.25
CA ASP A 24 -20.87 -28.87 14.03
C ASP A 24 -19.94 -28.77 12.81
N THR A 25 -19.26 -27.62 12.62
CA THR A 25 -18.32 -27.47 11.49
C THR A 25 -17.10 -28.38 11.62
N LEU A 26 -16.59 -28.56 12.84
CA LEU A 26 -15.41 -29.37 13.10
C LEU A 26 -15.72 -30.88 13.16
N ALA A 27 -17.00 -31.26 13.05
CA ALA A 27 -17.47 -32.64 13.27
C ALA A 27 -17.02 -33.20 14.63
N MET A 28 -17.08 -32.36 15.68
CA MET A 28 -16.65 -32.72 17.04
C MET A 28 -17.81 -32.59 18.03
N PRO A 29 -17.86 -33.40 19.11
CA PRO A 29 -18.81 -33.17 20.19
C PRO A 29 -18.58 -31.80 20.85
N ARG A 30 -19.65 -31.06 21.15
CA ARG A 30 -19.57 -29.76 21.85
C ARG A 30 -18.80 -29.83 23.17
N ALA A 31 -18.93 -30.93 23.91
CA ALA A 31 -18.18 -31.17 25.13
C ALA A 31 -16.66 -31.17 24.86
N SER A 32 -16.22 -31.81 23.78
CA SER A 32 -14.81 -31.84 23.38
C SER A 32 -14.28 -30.46 23.00
N VAL A 33 -15.04 -29.67 22.22
CA VAL A 33 -14.69 -28.27 21.89
C VAL A 33 -14.51 -27.44 23.16
N THR A 34 -15.41 -27.61 24.13
CA THR A 34 -15.34 -26.90 25.42
C THR A 34 -14.09 -27.30 26.21
N THR A 35 -13.81 -28.60 26.32
CA THR A 35 -12.63 -29.12 27.03
C THR A 35 -11.33 -28.69 26.36
N ILE A 36 -11.26 -28.65 25.03
CA ILE A 36 -10.08 -28.19 24.29
C ILE A 36 -9.79 -26.72 24.60
N ILE A 37 -10.80 -25.84 24.56
CA ILE A 37 -10.62 -24.43 24.91
C ILE A 37 -10.23 -24.26 26.38
N GLN A 38 -10.86 -24.98 27.30
CA GLN A 38 -10.50 -24.91 28.72
C GLN A 38 -9.05 -25.32 28.98
N ASN A 39 -8.61 -26.40 28.33
CA ASN A 39 -7.23 -26.86 28.44
C ASN A 39 -6.26 -25.85 27.78
N LEU A 40 -6.69 -25.14 26.72
CA LEU A 40 -5.89 -24.14 26.04
C LEU A 40 -5.70 -22.90 26.91
N GLU A 41 -6.78 -22.42 27.55
CA GLU A 41 -6.72 -21.38 28.58
C GLU A 41 -5.82 -21.79 29.74
N ALA A 42 -5.93 -23.04 30.21
CA ALA A 42 -5.09 -23.56 31.28
C ALA A 42 -3.61 -23.61 30.90
N LEU A 43 -3.30 -23.97 29.65
CA LEU A 43 -1.92 -23.99 29.12
C LEU A 43 -1.33 -22.58 29.03
N LEU A 44 -2.14 -21.59 28.62
CA LEU A 44 -1.70 -20.20 28.45
C LEU A 44 -1.69 -19.42 29.77
N GLY A 45 -2.35 -19.92 30.81
CA GLY A 45 -2.49 -19.24 32.11
C GLY A 45 -3.40 -18.01 32.07
N VAL A 46 -4.12 -17.79 30.97
CA VAL A 46 -5.02 -16.64 30.76
C VAL A 46 -6.37 -17.12 30.24
N ARG A 47 -7.42 -16.32 30.49
CA ARG A 47 -8.73 -16.55 29.86
C ARG A 47 -8.76 -15.86 28.51
N LEU A 48 -9.20 -16.59 27.49
CA LEU A 48 -9.37 -16.06 26.14
C LEU A 48 -10.81 -15.56 25.92
N MET A 49 -11.77 -16.05 26.71
CA MET A 49 -13.19 -15.77 26.51
C MET A 49 -13.92 -15.46 27.82
N HIS A 50 -14.91 -14.55 27.75
CA HIS A 50 -15.80 -14.29 28.87
C HIS A 50 -16.86 -15.40 29.03
N ARG A 51 -16.98 -15.93 30.25
CA ARG A 51 -17.94 -17.01 30.59
C ARG A 51 -19.35 -16.49 30.92
N THR A 52 -19.93 -15.63 30.07
CA THR A 52 -21.31 -15.15 30.27
C THR A 52 -22.28 -15.89 29.36
N THR A 53 -23.45 -16.26 29.89
CA THR A 53 -24.44 -17.13 29.23
C THR A 53 -25.27 -16.44 28.14
N ARG A 54 -25.06 -15.14 27.89
CA ARG A 54 -25.87 -14.38 26.92
C ARG A 54 -25.15 -14.04 25.62
N ARG A 55 -23.82 -13.92 25.61
CA ARG A 55 -23.02 -13.71 24.39
C ARG A 55 -21.59 -14.21 24.58
N LEU A 56 -21.05 -14.78 23.52
CA LEU A 56 -19.64 -15.16 23.44
C LEU A 56 -18.84 -13.89 23.10
N SER A 57 -17.89 -13.53 23.96
CA SER A 57 -17.01 -12.37 23.78
C SER A 57 -15.58 -12.72 24.18
N LEU A 58 -14.64 -12.15 23.45
CA LEU A 58 -13.21 -12.30 23.70
C LEU A 58 -12.74 -11.36 24.82
N THR A 59 -11.74 -11.80 25.57
CA THR A 59 -10.91 -10.91 26.39
C THR A 59 -9.90 -10.17 25.49
N PRO A 60 -9.23 -9.11 25.96
CA PRO A 60 -8.13 -8.49 25.22
C PRO A 60 -7.04 -9.50 24.84
N GLU A 61 -6.69 -10.40 25.76
CA GLU A 61 -5.73 -11.48 25.52
C GLU A 61 -6.25 -12.47 24.48
N GLY A 62 -7.55 -12.77 24.51
CA GLY A 62 -8.23 -13.61 23.52
C GLY A 62 -8.22 -13.03 22.11
N ALA A 63 -8.42 -11.71 21.97
CA ALA A 63 -8.34 -11.02 20.69
C ALA A 63 -6.92 -11.09 20.11
N ALA A 64 -5.91 -10.76 20.91
CA ALA A 64 -4.51 -10.87 20.49
C ALA A 64 -4.12 -12.32 20.13
N TYR A 65 -4.55 -13.29 20.95
CA TYR A 65 -4.27 -14.69 20.69
C TYR A 65 -4.96 -15.19 19.42
N TYR A 66 -6.19 -14.74 19.13
CA TYR A 66 -6.90 -15.07 17.89
C TYR A 66 -6.14 -14.58 16.66
N GLU A 67 -5.66 -13.33 16.67
CA GLU A 67 -4.82 -12.79 15.59
C GLU A 67 -3.57 -13.65 15.37
N HIS A 68 -2.88 -14.05 16.44
CA HIS A 68 -1.72 -14.94 16.33
C HIS A 68 -2.08 -16.34 15.80
N CYS A 69 -3.17 -16.95 16.29
CA CYS A 69 -3.63 -18.25 15.82
C CYS A 69 -3.95 -18.25 14.33
N THR A 70 -4.67 -17.25 13.83
CA THR A 70 -4.99 -17.16 12.40
C THR A 70 -3.74 -17.05 11.54
N LYS A 71 -2.72 -16.30 11.99
CA LYS A 71 -1.42 -16.20 11.32
C LYS A 71 -0.70 -17.54 11.29
N ILE A 72 -0.58 -18.23 12.44
CA ILE A 72 0.12 -19.52 12.56
C ILE A 72 -0.56 -20.61 11.71
N ILE A 73 -1.89 -20.72 11.78
CA ILE A 73 -2.65 -21.71 10.99
C ILE A 73 -2.47 -21.45 9.49
N SER A 74 -2.49 -20.17 9.07
CA SER A 74 -2.22 -19.80 7.68
C SER A 74 -0.80 -20.17 7.27
N GLU A 75 0.20 -19.95 8.12
CA GLU A 75 1.61 -20.29 7.84
C GLU A 75 1.82 -21.81 7.72
N ILE A 76 1.17 -22.62 8.57
CA ILE A 76 1.20 -24.09 8.47
C ILE A 76 0.54 -24.55 7.16
N ALA A 77 -0.65 -24.02 6.85
CA ALA A 77 -1.35 -24.35 5.61
C ALA A 77 -0.54 -23.95 4.36
N GLU A 78 0.19 -22.84 4.43
CA GLU A 78 1.10 -22.39 3.37
C GLU A 78 2.35 -23.27 3.26
N ALA A 79 2.93 -23.68 4.40
CA ALA A 79 4.04 -24.63 4.42
C ALA A 79 3.63 -25.96 3.78
N ASP A 80 2.48 -26.52 4.16
CA ASP A 80 1.94 -27.74 3.57
C ASP A 80 1.65 -27.56 2.07
N ALA A 81 1.07 -26.42 1.69
CA ALA A 81 0.81 -26.09 0.29
C ALA A 81 2.09 -25.91 -0.54
N SER A 82 3.20 -25.49 0.06
CA SER A 82 4.49 -25.35 -0.63
C SER A 82 5.09 -26.70 -1.06
N PHE A 83 4.75 -27.79 -0.35
CA PHE A 83 5.12 -29.16 -0.74
C PHE A 83 4.10 -29.81 -1.66
N GLN A 84 2.85 -29.34 -1.67
CA GLN A 84 1.82 -29.78 -2.60
C GLN A 84 1.87 -28.96 -3.90
N THR A 85 2.97 -29.11 -4.64
CA THR A 85 3.17 -28.44 -5.93
C THR A 85 2.27 -29.09 -6.99
N GLY A 86 1.00 -28.70 -7.00
CA GLY A 86 0.04 -29.15 -7.99
C GLY A 86 -1.40 -28.99 -7.50
N ASN A 87 -2.11 -28.03 -8.10
CA ASN A 87 -3.58 -28.04 -8.20
C ASN A 87 -4.42 -27.37 -7.10
N ARG A 88 -3.86 -26.71 -6.08
CA ARG A 88 -4.68 -25.84 -5.21
C ARG A 88 -4.77 -24.43 -5.78
N LYS A 89 -5.99 -23.92 -5.97
CA LYS A 89 -6.24 -22.52 -6.35
C LYS A 89 -5.80 -21.62 -5.19
N PRO A 90 -5.13 -20.47 -5.44
CA PRO A 90 -4.76 -19.56 -4.37
C PRO A 90 -6.02 -19.01 -3.69
N SER A 91 -6.07 -19.08 -2.37
CA SER A 91 -7.24 -18.71 -1.56
C SER A 91 -6.86 -18.13 -0.20
N GLY A 92 -7.81 -17.50 0.48
CA GLY A 92 -7.64 -16.97 1.85
C GLY A 92 -7.44 -15.47 1.91
N VAL A 93 -7.11 -14.94 3.09
CA VAL A 93 -6.88 -13.51 3.29
C VAL A 93 -5.47 -13.13 2.86
N LEU A 94 -5.35 -12.10 2.01
CA LEU A 94 -4.10 -11.49 1.59
C LEU A 94 -4.05 -10.05 2.08
N ARG A 95 -3.11 -9.75 2.99
CA ARG A 95 -2.92 -8.42 3.57
C ARG A 95 -1.85 -7.66 2.81
N VAL A 96 -2.22 -6.53 2.20
CA VAL A 96 -1.31 -5.71 1.38
C VAL A 96 -1.30 -4.28 1.88
N HIS A 97 -0.11 -3.71 2.09
CA HIS A 97 0.05 -2.29 2.39
C HIS A 97 0.65 -1.52 1.21
N MET A 98 0.23 -0.27 0.99
CA MET A 98 0.78 0.59 -0.06
C MET A 98 0.56 2.08 0.20
N PRO A 99 1.34 2.98 -0.45
CA PRO A 99 1.07 4.41 -0.46
C PRO A 99 -0.36 4.73 -0.88
N SER A 100 -0.94 5.71 -0.19
CA SER A 100 -2.33 6.15 -0.37
C SER A 100 -2.68 6.42 -1.83
N SER A 101 -1.81 7.17 -2.52
CA SER A 101 -2.01 7.61 -3.89
C SER A 101 -1.94 6.46 -4.90
N LEU A 102 -1.01 5.51 -4.74
CA LEU A 102 -0.90 4.33 -5.61
C LEU A 102 -2.11 3.40 -5.43
N GLY A 103 -2.54 3.20 -4.19
CA GLY A 103 -3.72 2.40 -3.89
C GLY A 103 -4.98 2.97 -4.54
N ARG A 104 -5.25 4.25 -4.30
CA ARG A 104 -6.46 4.93 -4.79
C ARG A 104 -6.50 5.09 -6.31
N ARG A 105 -5.38 5.46 -6.95
CA ARG A 105 -5.37 5.88 -8.36
C ARG A 105 -5.02 4.75 -9.33
N ILE A 106 -4.42 3.64 -8.87
CA ILE A 106 -3.87 2.61 -9.75
C ILE A 106 -4.37 1.21 -9.38
N VAL A 107 -4.22 0.81 -8.12
CA VAL A 107 -4.54 -0.57 -7.68
C VAL A 107 -6.06 -0.78 -7.57
N LEU A 108 -6.76 0.09 -6.83
CA LEU A 108 -8.21 -0.04 -6.61
C LEU A 108 -9.04 -0.01 -7.91
N PRO A 109 -8.78 0.88 -8.90
CA PRO A 109 -9.50 0.86 -10.17
C PRO A 109 -9.33 -0.44 -10.96
N SER A 110 -8.21 -1.14 -10.77
CA SER A 110 -7.87 -2.38 -11.49
C SER A 110 -8.36 -3.64 -10.76
N LEU A 111 -8.87 -3.51 -9.53
CA LEU A 111 -9.12 -4.63 -8.61
C LEU A 111 -10.14 -5.65 -9.13
N SER A 112 -11.07 -5.21 -9.99
CA SER A 112 -12.06 -6.07 -10.62
C SER A 112 -11.41 -7.18 -11.45
N ILE A 113 -10.29 -6.89 -12.11
CA ILE A 113 -9.50 -7.85 -12.90
C ILE A 113 -8.89 -8.90 -11.99
N PHE A 114 -8.31 -8.49 -10.85
CA PHE A 114 -7.75 -9.43 -9.88
C PHE A 114 -8.82 -10.36 -9.31
N ARG A 115 -9.95 -9.79 -8.89
CA ARG A 115 -11.05 -10.55 -8.29
C ARG A 115 -11.66 -11.57 -9.26
N GLN A 116 -11.73 -11.25 -10.56
CA GLN A 116 -12.17 -12.21 -11.58
C GLN A 116 -11.19 -13.37 -11.75
N ARG A 117 -9.88 -13.10 -11.72
CA ARG A 117 -8.84 -14.13 -11.85
C ARG A 117 -8.71 -15.00 -10.59
N TYR A 118 -8.90 -14.41 -9.41
CA TYR A 118 -8.68 -15.05 -8.10
C TYR A 118 -9.85 -14.78 -7.13
N PRO A 119 -11.04 -15.34 -7.37
CA PRO A 119 -12.24 -15.06 -6.57
C PRO A 119 -12.17 -15.57 -5.12
N ASP A 120 -11.30 -16.56 -4.86
CA ASP A 120 -11.15 -17.20 -3.55
C ASP A 120 -10.15 -16.45 -2.62
N ILE A 121 -9.54 -15.36 -3.10
CA ILE A 121 -8.68 -14.49 -2.31
C ILE A 121 -9.50 -13.30 -1.78
N THR A 122 -9.48 -13.11 -0.47
CA THR A 122 -10.00 -11.90 0.18
C THR A 122 -8.85 -10.91 0.38
N LEU A 123 -8.97 -9.70 -0.16
CA LEU A 123 -7.96 -8.67 -0.01
C LEU A 123 -8.25 -7.77 1.18
N GLU A 124 -7.25 -7.59 2.04
CA GLU A 124 -7.22 -6.56 3.07
C GLU A 124 -6.14 -5.53 2.69
N LEU A 125 -6.57 -4.33 2.30
CA LEU A 125 -5.68 -3.30 1.77
C LEU A 125 -5.48 -2.16 2.78
N GLY A 126 -4.24 -2.01 3.25
CA GLY A 126 -3.82 -0.86 4.05
C GLY A 126 -3.29 0.26 3.15
N LEU A 127 -3.93 1.42 3.16
CA LEU A 127 -3.51 2.60 2.39
C LEU A 127 -3.02 3.69 3.33
N SER A 128 -1.71 3.96 3.34
CA SER A 128 -1.16 5.09 4.07
C SER A 128 0.23 5.50 3.60
N ASP A 129 0.55 6.77 3.77
CA ASP A 129 1.89 7.32 3.56
C ASP A 129 2.75 7.26 4.84
N ARG A 130 2.27 6.52 5.85
CA ARG A 130 3.00 6.30 7.11
C ARG A 130 3.96 5.13 7.05
N TYR A 131 4.92 5.15 7.96
CA TYR A 131 5.73 3.97 8.21
C TYR A 131 4.84 2.91 8.84
N VAL A 132 5.02 1.69 8.34
CA VAL A 132 4.30 0.50 8.74
C VAL A 132 5.34 -0.62 8.83
N ASP A 133 5.38 -1.28 9.99
CA ASP A 133 6.16 -2.49 10.17
C ASP A 133 5.33 -3.69 9.65
N PRO A 134 5.78 -4.37 8.59
CA PRO A 134 5.03 -5.48 8.01
C PRO A 134 4.91 -6.69 8.94
N VAL A 135 5.84 -6.89 9.86
CA VAL A 135 5.85 -8.04 10.78
C VAL A 135 4.85 -7.81 11.91
N GLU A 136 4.89 -6.62 12.52
CA GLU A 136 3.98 -6.24 13.61
C GLU A 136 2.53 -6.13 13.11
N GLU A 137 2.30 -5.52 11.95
CA GLU A 137 0.94 -5.33 11.39
C GLU A 137 0.46 -6.55 10.58
N GLY A 138 1.22 -7.65 10.57
CA GLY A 138 0.80 -8.91 9.94
C GLY A 138 0.60 -8.81 8.42
N ILE A 139 1.36 -7.95 7.75
CA ILE A 139 1.24 -7.69 6.31
C ILE A 139 2.00 -8.76 5.52
N ASP A 140 1.34 -9.31 4.50
CA ASP A 140 1.93 -10.36 3.66
C ASP A 140 2.87 -9.78 2.60
N CYS A 141 2.52 -8.63 2.03
CA CYS A 141 3.38 -7.88 1.10
C CYS A 141 3.06 -6.38 1.07
N MET A 142 4.00 -5.57 0.62
CA MET A 142 3.82 -4.11 0.54
C MET A 142 4.27 -3.57 -0.82
N ILE A 143 3.64 -2.51 -1.31
CA ILE A 143 4.18 -1.69 -2.38
C ILE A 143 4.96 -0.53 -1.75
N ARG A 144 6.20 -0.30 -2.15
CA ARG A 144 7.06 0.78 -1.65
C ARG A 144 7.66 1.60 -2.78
N VAL A 145 7.93 2.87 -2.49
CA VAL A 145 8.58 3.83 -3.37
C VAL A 145 9.93 4.21 -2.78
N GLY A 146 10.97 4.17 -3.60
CA GLY A 146 12.34 4.53 -3.21
C GLY A 146 13.24 3.33 -2.98
N PRO A 147 14.53 3.58 -2.68
CA PRO A 147 15.47 2.53 -2.37
C PRO A 147 15.03 1.80 -1.09
N LEU A 148 15.34 0.52 -1.03
CA LEU A 148 15.16 -0.29 0.17
C LEU A 148 16.49 -0.28 0.91
N GLU A 149 16.51 0.34 2.09
CA GLU A 149 17.64 0.24 3.00
C GLU A 149 17.60 -1.13 3.67
N ASP A 150 18.78 -1.76 3.81
CA ASP A 150 19.04 -3.11 4.31
C ASP A 150 17.84 -3.77 5.01
N SER A 151 17.09 -4.54 4.25
CA SER A 151 15.85 -5.16 4.69
C SER A 151 15.96 -6.67 4.57
N SER A 152 15.48 -7.40 5.58
CA SER A 152 15.22 -8.85 5.53
C SER A 152 14.07 -9.23 4.59
N MET A 153 13.76 -8.37 3.61
CA MET A 153 12.64 -8.46 2.70
C MET A 153 13.15 -8.68 1.27
N VAL A 154 12.47 -9.53 0.52
CA VAL A 154 12.70 -9.68 -0.92
C VAL A 154 11.94 -8.58 -1.65
N ALA A 155 12.58 -8.00 -2.66
CA ALA A 155 12.04 -6.90 -3.43
C ALA A 155 11.99 -7.21 -4.92
N ARG A 156 10.83 -6.97 -5.54
CA ARG A 156 10.66 -7.01 -6.99
C ARG A 156 10.23 -5.63 -7.47
N ARG A 157 11.03 -5.03 -8.35
CA ARG A 157 10.68 -3.76 -9.00
C ARG A 157 9.48 -3.98 -9.93
N ILE A 158 8.46 -3.14 -9.80
CA ILE A 158 7.22 -3.16 -10.59
C ILE A 158 6.98 -1.88 -11.37
N GLY A 159 7.75 -0.81 -11.12
CA GLY A 159 7.62 0.44 -11.88
C GLY A 159 8.65 1.49 -11.49
N MET A 160 8.55 2.66 -12.11
CA MET A 160 9.38 3.83 -11.82
C MET A 160 8.49 5.06 -11.61
N LEU A 161 8.62 5.67 -10.45
CA LEU A 161 7.87 6.85 -10.06
C LEU A 161 8.62 8.12 -10.45
N LYS A 162 8.05 8.88 -11.38
CA LYS A 162 8.56 10.21 -11.76
C LYS A 162 8.02 11.28 -10.84
N ARG A 163 8.83 12.32 -10.61
CA ARG A 163 8.43 13.53 -9.91
C ARG A 163 8.54 14.72 -10.86
N VAL A 164 7.67 15.69 -10.63
CA VAL A 164 7.66 16.98 -11.33
C VAL A 164 7.64 18.09 -10.30
N THR A 165 8.13 19.28 -10.67
CA THR A 165 7.93 20.50 -9.89
C THR A 165 6.82 21.31 -10.54
N CYS A 166 5.83 21.75 -9.78
CA CYS A 166 4.71 22.52 -10.32
C CYS A 166 4.09 23.46 -9.28
N ALA A 167 3.32 24.43 -9.76
CA ALA A 167 2.52 25.34 -8.96
C ALA A 167 1.23 25.71 -9.69
N SER A 168 0.24 26.27 -8.98
CA SER A 168 -0.97 26.77 -9.63
C SER A 168 -0.70 28.06 -10.41
N PRO A 169 -1.45 28.33 -11.51
CA PRO A 169 -1.36 29.60 -12.22
C PRO A 169 -1.58 30.83 -11.31
N ASP A 170 -2.50 30.70 -10.35
CA ASP A 170 -2.79 31.77 -9.38
C ASP A 170 -1.57 32.10 -8.51
N TYR A 171 -0.87 31.08 -7.99
CA TYR A 171 0.37 31.29 -7.24
C TYR A 171 1.44 31.96 -8.11
N LEU A 172 1.65 31.48 -9.34
CA LEU A 172 2.64 32.04 -10.26
C LEU A 172 2.30 33.49 -10.66
N SER A 173 1.02 33.84 -10.77
CA SER A 173 0.61 35.22 -11.05
C SER A 173 0.99 36.21 -9.93
N ARG A 174 1.05 35.72 -8.68
CA ARG A 174 1.38 36.50 -7.49
C ARG A 174 2.87 36.56 -7.19
N HIS A 175 3.61 35.50 -7.51
CA HIS A 175 5.01 35.30 -7.13
C HIS A 175 6.00 35.27 -8.31
N GLY A 176 5.52 35.29 -9.56
CA GLY A 176 6.34 35.06 -10.75
C GLY A 176 6.54 33.58 -11.07
N GLU A 177 7.11 33.28 -12.23
CA GLU A 177 7.53 31.93 -12.63
C GLU A 177 9.04 31.78 -12.47
N PRO A 178 9.54 30.74 -11.76
CA PRO A 178 10.97 30.52 -11.64
C PRO A 178 11.54 29.94 -12.93
N HIS A 179 12.60 30.56 -13.44
CA HIS A 179 13.32 30.15 -14.64
C HIS A 179 14.65 29.45 -14.31
N GLU A 180 15.21 29.74 -13.14
CA GLU A 180 16.41 29.07 -12.63
C GLU A 180 16.30 28.73 -11.13
N ILE A 181 17.24 27.91 -10.64
CA ILE A 181 17.26 27.46 -9.25
C ILE A 181 17.44 28.63 -8.27
N ALA A 182 18.11 29.71 -8.68
CA ALA A 182 18.31 30.89 -7.85
C ALA A 182 16.98 31.61 -7.52
N ASP A 183 16.02 31.62 -8.46
CA ASP A 183 14.70 32.25 -8.30
C ASP A 183 13.90 31.60 -7.16
N LEU A 184 14.19 30.35 -6.81
CA LEU A 184 13.51 29.61 -5.74
C LEU A 184 13.66 30.27 -4.36
N ALA A 185 14.63 31.16 -4.17
CA ALA A 185 14.79 31.94 -2.94
C ALA A 185 13.57 32.82 -2.61
N ASP A 186 12.87 33.29 -3.64
CA ASP A 186 11.69 34.17 -3.53
C ASP A 186 10.36 33.39 -3.55
N HIS A 187 10.43 32.06 -3.60
CA HIS A 187 9.25 31.19 -3.64
C HIS A 187 9.01 30.43 -2.33
N HIS A 188 7.72 30.13 -2.12
CA HIS A 188 7.24 29.29 -1.05
C HIS A 188 7.04 27.84 -1.49
N ALA A 189 7.33 26.93 -0.58
CA ALA A 189 7.08 25.51 -0.73
C ALA A 189 5.94 25.05 0.16
N VAL A 190 5.09 24.19 -0.40
CA VAL A 190 4.40 23.20 0.41
C VAL A 190 5.41 22.08 0.68
N ASN A 191 5.59 21.74 1.95
CA ASN A 191 6.50 20.70 2.40
C ASN A 191 5.77 19.39 2.62
N PHE A 192 6.43 18.28 2.30
CA PHE A 192 5.92 16.93 2.60
C PHE A 192 6.77 16.30 3.70
N ARG A 193 6.15 15.75 4.74
CA ARG A 193 6.83 15.03 5.82
C ARG A 193 6.55 13.54 5.68
N ALA A 194 7.59 12.78 5.33
CA ALA A 194 7.56 11.33 5.42
C ALA A 194 7.57 10.88 6.88
N SER A 195 6.93 9.75 7.16
CA SER A 195 6.65 9.31 8.54
C SER A 195 7.84 8.81 9.35
N HIS A 196 9.07 8.91 8.82
CA HIS A 196 10.27 8.52 9.56
C HIS A 196 11.26 9.68 9.82
N GLY A 197 10.78 10.92 9.89
CA GLY A 197 11.65 12.06 10.22
C GLY A 197 10.96 13.22 10.94
N ALA A 198 11.71 13.88 11.81
CA ALA A 198 11.32 15.18 12.37
C ALA A 198 11.28 16.29 11.29
N ARG A 199 11.95 16.09 10.15
CA ARG A 199 12.11 17.07 9.07
C ARG A 199 11.28 16.69 7.84
N ALA A 200 10.82 17.70 7.12
CA ALA A 200 10.24 17.53 5.79
C ALA A 200 11.26 16.92 4.82
N ILE A 201 10.76 16.23 3.78
CA ILE A 201 11.56 15.75 2.66
C ILE A 201 12.26 16.96 2.03
N PRO A 202 13.58 16.90 1.78
CA PRO A 202 14.29 17.99 1.13
C PRO A 202 13.79 18.18 -0.30
N TRP A 203 13.75 19.44 -0.73
CA TRP A 203 13.54 19.79 -2.13
C TRP A 203 14.83 19.49 -2.89
N VAL A 204 14.73 18.67 -3.92
CA VAL A 204 15.89 18.22 -4.70
C VAL A 204 15.66 18.54 -6.16
N PHE A 205 16.64 19.15 -6.79
CA PHE A 205 16.65 19.45 -8.21
C PHE A 205 17.87 18.80 -8.86
N MET A 206 17.76 18.44 -10.13
CA MET A 206 18.86 17.88 -10.89
C MET A 206 19.53 18.98 -11.70
N ILE A 207 20.83 19.21 -11.46
CA ILE A 207 21.65 20.19 -12.18
C ILE A 207 22.86 19.43 -12.72
N ASP A 208 23.07 19.44 -14.03
CA ASP A 208 24.17 18.71 -14.71
C ASP A 208 24.27 17.24 -14.26
N GLY A 209 23.12 16.58 -14.08
CA GLY A 209 23.03 15.17 -13.66
C GLY A 209 23.30 14.92 -12.17
N LYS A 210 23.56 15.95 -11.37
CA LYS A 210 23.81 15.87 -9.93
C LYS A 210 22.61 16.40 -9.12
N PRO A 211 22.25 15.73 -8.01
CA PRO A 211 21.21 16.22 -7.12
C PRO A 211 21.71 17.45 -6.36
N PHE A 212 20.92 18.51 -6.35
CA PHE A 212 21.14 19.74 -5.60
C PHE A 212 19.96 19.94 -4.65
N GLU A 213 20.23 19.99 -3.34
CA GLU A 213 19.20 20.24 -2.33
C GLU A 213 18.99 21.74 -2.17
N VAL A 214 17.73 22.17 -2.22
CA VAL A 214 17.34 23.57 -2.05
C VAL A 214 16.53 23.71 -0.77
N ARG A 215 16.86 24.72 0.04
CA ARG A 215 16.06 25.07 1.21
C ARG A 215 15.01 26.11 0.80
N MET A 216 13.78 25.66 0.65
CA MET A 216 12.64 26.52 0.32
C MET A 216 12.03 27.17 1.56
N ASN A 217 11.37 28.32 1.37
CA ASN A 217 10.54 28.94 2.40
C ASN A 217 9.23 28.17 2.57
N GLY A 218 9.08 27.39 3.65
CA GLY A 218 7.89 26.57 3.87
C GLY A 218 6.66 27.39 4.28
N SER A 219 5.55 27.26 3.55
CA SER A 219 4.25 27.86 3.90
C SER A 219 3.34 26.90 4.66
N VAL A 220 3.31 25.63 4.22
CA VAL A 220 2.48 24.55 4.78
C VAL A 220 3.31 23.26 4.80
N THR A 221 3.08 22.38 5.79
CA THR A 221 3.67 21.03 5.80
C THR A 221 2.58 19.98 5.97
N VAL A 222 2.53 19.00 5.08
CA VAL A 222 1.57 17.88 5.09
C VAL A 222 2.28 16.53 5.07
N ASN A 223 1.56 15.46 5.39
CA ASN A 223 2.07 14.08 5.37
C ASN A 223 1.19 13.14 4.56
N ASP A 224 0.22 13.69 3.81
CA ASP A 224 -0.67 12.95 2.94
C ASP A 224 -0.53 13.47 1.50
N SER A 225 -0.45 12.54 0.56
CA SER A 225 -0.17 12.81 -0.83
C SER A 225 -1.27 13.64 -1.51
N ASP A 226 -2.55 13.41 -1.18
CA ASP A 226 -3.66 14.15 -1.79
C ASP A 226 -3.78 15.56 -1.17
N ALA A 227 -3.53 15.70 0.14
CA ALA A 227 -3.40 17.00 0.80
C ALA A 227 -2.27 17.83 0.18
N TYR A 228 -1.16 17.19 -0.20
CA TYR A 228 -0.02 17.85 -0.85
C TYR A 228 -0.40 18.48 -2.19
N VAL A 229 -1.08 17.71 -3.05
CA VAL A 229 -1.55 18.21 -4.35
C VAL A 229 -2.60 19.30 -4.17
N THR A 230 -3.52 19.13 -3.22
CA THR A 230 -4.54 20.13 -2.91
C THR A 230 -3.92 21.45 -2.51
N CYS A 231 -2.89 21.45 -1.65
CA CYS A 231 -2.19 22.69 -1.28
C CYS A 231 -1.54 23.39 -2.48
N GLY A 232 -0.99 22.63 -3.44
CA GLY A 232 -0.44 23.19 -4.67
C GLY A 232 -1.52 23.82 -5.57
N LEU A 233 -2.67 23.16 -5.69
CA LEU A 233 -3.82 23.68 -6.47
C LEU A 233 -4.38 24.97 -5.87
N GLU A 234 -4.52 25.03 -4.54
CA GLU A 234 -5.01 26.21 -3.81
C GLU A 234 -3.94 27.33 -3.70
N GLY A 235 -2.78 27.16 -4.33
CA GLY A 235 -1.76 28.21 -4.42
C GLY A 235 -1.09 28.55 -3.08
N PHE A 236 -0.94 27.58 -2.17
CA PHE A 236 -0.16 27.75 -0.94
C PHE A 236 1.35 27.76 -1.20
N GLY A 237 1.79 27.33 -2.38
CA GLY A 237 3.19 27.27 -2.74
C GLY A 237 3.43 26.29 -3.88
N MET A 238 4.69 26.15 -4.25
CA MET A 238 5.16 25.12 -5.16
C MET A 238 5.08 23.75 -4.50
N ILE A 239 4.95 22.70 -5.33
CA ILE A 239 5.00 21.29 -4.91
C ILE A 239 5.95 20.47 -5.82
N GLN A 240 6.53 19.39 -5.28
CA GLN A 240 7.27 18.34 -6.02
C GLN A 240 6.54 16.98 -6.01
N PRO A 241 5.30 16.89 -6.54
CA PRO A 241 4.50 15.68 -6.48
C PRO A 241 5.03 14.61 -7.44
N THR A 242 4.40 13.45 -7.36
CA THR A 242 4.61 12.38 -8.34
C THR A 242 3.77 12.67 -9.58
N LEU A 243 4.33 12.44 -10.77
CA LEU A 243 3.71 12.84 -12.04
C LEU A 243 2.29 12.29 -12.19
N PHE A 244 2.07 11.01 -11.87
CA PHE A 244 0.75 10.38 -12.06
C PHE A 244 -0.36 11.03 -11.21
N MET A 245 0.00 11.69 -10.10
CA MET A 245 -0.98 12.33 -9.23
C MET A 245 -1.50 13.65 -9.80
N VAL A 246 -0.63 14.39 -10.49
CA VAL A 246 -0.93 15.72 -11.02
C VAL A 246 -1.07 15.74 -12.54
N LEU A 247 -0.93 14.59 -13.20
CA LEU A 247 -1.04 14.50 -14.64
C LEU A 247 -2.35 15.12 -15.19
N PRO A 248 -3.53 14.88 -14.60
CA PRO A 248 -4.75 15.55 -15.05
C PRO A 248 -4.66 17.08 -14.94
N ASN A 249 -4.09 17.57 -13.84
CA ASN A 249 -3.96 19.00 -13.55
C ASN A 249 -2.96 19.70 -14.48
N LEU A 250 -1.90 19.00 -14.89
CA LEU A 250 -0.96 19.50 -15.89
C LEU A 250 -1.59 19.54 -17.29
N LEU A 251 -2.52 18.63 -17.58
CA LEU A 251 -3.21 18.58 -18.87
C LEU A 251 -4.32 19.63 -18.99
N ASP A 252 -5.04 19.91 -17.91
CA ASP A 252 -6.10 20.92 -17.88
C ASP A 252 -5.61 22.33 -17.52
N GLY A 253 -4.34 22.47 -17.14
CA GLY A 253 -3.70 23.75 -16.81
C GLY A 253 -3.98 24.27 -15.40
N SER A 254 -4.65 23.49 -14.54
CA SER A 254 -4.82 23.85 -13.12
C SER A 254 -3.51 23.78 -12.32
N LEU A 255 -2.50 23.07 -12.84
CA LEU A 255 -1.10 23.16 -12.41
C LEU A 255 -0.21 23.40 -13.63
N VAL A 256 0.87 24.16 -13.42
CA VAL A 256 1.90 24.45 -14.42
C VAL A 256 3.21 23.82 -13.95
N GLU A 257 3.83 23.01 -14.81
CA GLU A 257 5.18 22.47 -14.57
C GLU A 257 6.19 23.62 -14.66
N VAL A 258 7.08 23.70 -13.67
CA VAL A 258 8.14 24.71 -13.59
C VAL A 258 9.48 24.03 -13.45
N LEU A 259 10.54 24.66 -13.97
CA LEU A 259 11.90 24.08 -14.01
C LEU A 259 11.92 22.63 -14.57
N PRO A 260 11.31 22.37 -15.75
CA PRO A 260 11.09 21.02 -16.28
C PRO A 260 12.37 20.19 -16.47
N ASP A 261 13.51 20.85 -16.67
CA ASP A 261 14.81 20.23 -16.90
C ASP A 261 15.56 19.91 -15.60
N CYS A 262 15.06 20.41 -14.46
CA CYS A 262 15.67 20.24 -13.15
C CYS A 262 14.91 19.26 -12.26
N ASN A 263 13.97 18.49 -12.80
CA ASN A 263 13.12 17.59 -12.02
C ASN A 263 13.93 16.51 -11.27
N PRO A 264 13.48 16.09 -10.07
CA PRO A 264 14.18 15.06 -9.31
C PRO A 264 14.26 13.71 -10.05
N LYS A 265 15.33 12.93 -9.78
CA LYS A 265 15.46 11.56 -10.30
C LYS A 265 14.22 10.70 -10.00
N PRO A 266 13.79 9.86 -10.96
CA PRO A 266 12.74 8.87 -10.72
C PRO A 266 13.13 7.90 -9.61
N LYS A 267 12.15 7.47 -8.82
CA LYS A 267 12.31 6.49 -7.73
C LYS A 267 11.76 5.13 -8.16
N PRO A 268 12.41 4.00 -7.84
CA PRO A 268 11.83 2.70 -8.11
C PRO A 268 10.56 2.49 -7.28
N ILE A 269 9.60 1.80 -7.87
CA ILE A 269 8.46 1.22 -7.16
C ILE A 269 8.70 -0.27 -7.11
N SER A 270 8.62 -0.84 -5.92
CA SER A 270 8.83 -2.26 -5.69
C SER A 270 7.68 -2.85 -4.88
N ILE A 271 7.29 -4.08 -5.19
CA ILE A 271 6.59 -4.93 -4.22
C ILE A 271 7.64 -5.62 -3.34
N VAL A 272 7.40 -5.64 -2.03
CA VAL A 272 8.29 -6.23 -1.02
C VAL A 272 7.53 -7.20 -0.13
N TYR A 273 8.21 -8.28 0.30
CA TYR A 273 7.64 -9.29 1.20
C TYR A 273 8.76 -9.97 2.03
N PRO A 274 8.47 -10.52 3.22
CA PRO A 274 9.48 -11.09 4.11
C PRO A 274 10.24 -12.28 3.50
N HIS A 275 11.56 -12.35 3.70
CA HIS A 275 12.43 -13.39 3.14
C HIS A 275 12.17 -14.80 3.72
N ASN A 276 11.74 -14.90 4.98
CA ASN A 276 11.59 -16.17 5.69
C ASN A 276 10.28 -16.91 5.42
N ARG A 277 9.44 -16.42 4.50
CA ARG A 277 8.23 -17.12 4.07
C ARG A 277 8.47 -17.70 2.69
N HIS A 278 8.32 -19.01 2.51
CA HIS A 278 8.08 -19.54 1.17
C HIS A 278 6.94 -18.73 0.56
N LEU A 279 7.21 -18.04 -0.55
CA LEU A 279 6.28 -17.07 -1.13
C LEU A 279 4.94 -17.74 -1.37
N SER A 280 3.95 -17.41 -0.55
CA SER A 280 2.63 -18.00 -0.66
C SER A 280 2.05 -17.72 -2.03
N GLN A 281 1.29 -18.67 -2.56
CA GLN A 281 0.77 -18.56 -3.93
C GLN A 281 -0.11 -17.30 -4.09
N LYS A 282 -0.84 -16.88 -3.04
CA LYS A 282 -1.61 -15.63 -3.01
C LYS A 282 -0.74 -14.38 -3.18
N VAL A 283 0.42 -14.30 -2.52
CA VAL A 283 1.35 -13.18 -2.68
C VAL A 283 1.97 -13.20 -4.08
N ARG A 284 2.34 -14.39 -4.59
CA ARG A 284 2.89 -14.52 -5.94
C ARG A 284 1.94 -14.00 -7.01
N VAL A 285 0.70 -14.48 -7.02
CA VAL A 285 -0.28 -14.07 -8.04
C VAL A 285 -0.64 -12.59 -7.92
N PHE A 286 -0.64 -12.03 -6.70
CA PHE A 286 -0.82 -10.59 -6.50
C PHE A 286 0.37 -9.78 -7.01
N ALA A 287 1.60 -10.24 -6.75
CA ALA A 287 2.82 -9.61 -7.24
C ALA A 287 2.90 -9.60 -8.78
N ASP A 288 2.50 -10.70 -9.41
CA ASP A 288 2.42 -10.79 -10.87
C ASP A 288 1.34 -9.85 -11.43
N TRP A 289 0.13 -9.91 -10.88
CA TRP A 289 -0.97 -9.05 -11.32
C TRP A 289 -0.66 -7.56 -11.14
N VAL A 290 -0.09 -7.14 -10.00
CA VAL A 290 0.21 -5.73 -9.77
C VAL A 290 1.35 -5.24 -10.68
N ALA A 291 2.30 -6.12 -11.03
CA ALA A 291 3.32 -5.78 -12.00
C ALA A 291 2.71 -5.51 -13.39
N GLU A 292 1.75 -6.34 -13.84
CA GLU A 292 1.01 -6.10 -15.09
C GLU A 292 0.25 -4.76 -15.06
N VAL A 293 -0.41 -4.45 -13.94
CA VAL A 293 -1.14 -3.17 -13.78
C VAL A 293 -0.20 -1.96 -13.86
N PHE A 294 0.97 -2.05 -13.23
CA PHE A 294 1.93 -0.95 -13.22
C PHE A 294 2.61 -0.78 -14.58
N GLU A 295 2.92 -1.89 -15.27
CA GLU A 295 3.43 -1.87 -16.64
C GLU A 295 2.43 -1.25 -17.62
N ALA A 296 1.13 -1.51 -17.45
CA ALA A 296 0.07 -0.90 -18.25
C ALA A 296 -0.21 0.58 -17.93
N THR A 297 0.54 1.20 -17.00
CA THR A 297 0.36 2.59 -16.57
C THR A 297 1.50 3.48 -17.09
N PRO A 298 1.33 4.23 -18.20
CA PRO A 298 2.42 4.96 -18.85
C PRO A 298 3.13 6.01 -17.98
N SER A 299 2.42 6.61 -17.02
CA SER A 299 3.01 7.56 -16.07
C SER A 299 4.01 6.92 -15.09
N LEU A 300 4.06 5.59 -15.03
CA LEU A 300 4.98 4.80 -14.22
C LEU A 300 6.08 4.10 -15.03
N GLU A 301 6.10 4.26 -16.36
CA GLU A 301 7.20 3.82 -17.21
C GLU A 301 8.36 4.80 -17.06
N GLY A 302 9.56 4.33 -16.73
CA GLY A 302 10.73 5.17 -16.41
C GLY A 302 11.32 6.00 -17.57
N GLY A 303 10.70 6.04 -18.76
CA GLY A 303 11.26 6.71 -19.94
C GLY A 303 10.96 8.22 -20.03
N GLU A 304 11.88 9.04 -20.54
CA GLU A 304 11.79 10.51 -20.54
C GLU A 304 10.61 11.09 -21.35
N ASN A 305 10.09 10.35 -22.33
CA ASN A 305 9.12 10.86 -23.30
C ASN A 305 7.64 10.72 -22.87
N TRP A 306 7.33 10.98 -21.59
CA TRP A 306 5.95 10.92 -21.10
C TRP A 306 5.06 11.99 -21.75
N ARG A 307 5.62 13.17 -22.06
CA ARG A 307 4.96 14.29 -22.73
C ARG A 307 4.35 13.87 -24.07
N GLY A 308 5.10 13.14 -24.90
CA GLY A 308 4.61 12.65 -26.20
C GLY A 308 3.57 11.53 -26.10
N ARG A 309 3.67 10.64 -25.10
CA ARG A 309 2.76 9.49 -24.95
C ARG A 309 1.43 9.86 -24.30
N VAL A 310 1.46 10.76 -23.32
CA VAL A 310 0.23 11.27 -22.70
C VAL A 310 -0.59 12.08 -23.71
N GLY A 311 0.06 12.87 -24.57
CA GLY A 311 -0.61 13.54 -25.69
C GLY A 311 -1.32 12.56 -26.64
N ALA A 312 -0.71 11.41 -26.94
CA ALA A 312 -1.32 10.37 -27.76
C ALA A 312 -2.53 9.69 -27.08
N GLN A 313 -2.50 9.54 -25.75
CA GLN A 313 -3.58 8.90 -24.99
C GLN A 313 -4.75 9.86 -24.68
N ALA A 314 -4.47 11.13 -24.39
CA ALA A 314 -5.48 12.18 -24.29
C ALA A 314 -6.24 12.37 -25.62
N ALA A 315 -5.52 12.34 -26.76
CA ALA A 315 -6.13 12.36 -28.09
C ALA A 315 -7.00 11.12 -28.36
N LYS A 316 -6.64 9.95 -27.80
CA LYS A 316 -7.41 8.71 -27.92
C LYS A 316 -8.69 8.73 -27.08
N LEU A 317 -8.64 9.30 -25.87
CA LEU A 317 -9.80 9.50 -25.00
C LEU A 317 -10.78 10.55 -25.56
N GLN A 318 -10.28 11.65 -26.13
CA GLN A 318 -11.10 12.66 -26.81
C GLN A 318 -11.78 12.10 -28.07
N ARG A 319 -11.11 11.25 -28.85
CA ARG A 319 -11.72 10.59 -30.02
C ARG A 319 -12.76 9.53 -29.66
N GLY A 320 -12.68 8.91 -28.48
CA GLY A 320 -13.69 7.98 -27.97
C GLY A 320 -14.98 8.67 -27.49
N ALA A 321 -14.89 9.92 -27.02
CA ALA A 321 -16.03 10.70 -26.53
C ALA A 321 -16.87 11.36 -27.66
N VAL A 322 -16.31 11.49 -28.88
CA VAL A 322 -17.03 12.03 -30.05
C VAL A 322 -17.71 10.92 -30.87
N ALA A 323 -17.46 9.65 -30.52
CA ALA A 323 -18.02 8.47 -31.20
C ALA A 323 -19.12 7.75 -30.38
N ALA A 324 -19.65 8.38 -29.32
CA ALA A 324 -20.76 7.89 -28.50
C ALA A 324 -21.97 8.83 -28.60
#